data_AF-A0A1L9BMT3-F1
#
_entry.id   AF-A0A1L9BMT3-F1
#
_cell.length_a   1.000
_cell.length_b   1.000
_cell.length_c   1.000
_cell.angle_alpha   90.00
_cell.angle_beta   90.00
_cell.angle_gamma   90.00
#
_symmetry.space_group_name_H-M   'P 1'
#
loop_
_entity.id
_entity.type
_entity.pdbx_description
1 polymer ?
#
loop_
_entity_poly.entity_id
_entity_poly.type
_entity_poly.pdbx_seq_one_letter_code
_entity_poly.pdbx_strand_id
1 'polypeptide(L)' 'MKTLGFSAIALSVIALSAGGAFAQSRDHIHIVGSSTVFPYTQAVAEKFSNQTGAPAPIVEATGIG' A
#
# COMPACT_ATOMS: atom_id res chain seq x y z
N MET A 1 -29.45 -17.23 -29.61
CA MET A 1 -28.18 -17.64 -28.95
C MET A 1 -27.02 -16.67 -29.22
N LYS A 2 -27.25 -15.36 -29.43
CA LYS A 2 -26.19 -14.36 -29.72
C LYS A 2 -25.85 -13.46 -28.53
N THR A 3 -26.64 -13.50 -27.45
CA THR A 3 -26.46 -12.71 -26.23
C THR A 3 -25.51 -13.36 -25.21
N LEU A 4 -25.31 -14.68 -25.28
CA LEU A 4 -24.38 -15.40 -24.38
C LEU A 4 -22.92 -15.00 -24.64
N GLY A 5 -22.53 -14.77 -25.90
CA GLY A 5 -21.16 -14.33 -26.24
C GLY A 5 -20.82 -12.94 -25.70
N PHE A 6 -21.79 -12.00 -25.75
CA PHE A 6 -21.62 -10.66 -25.17
C PHE A 6 -21.53 -10.70 -23.63
N SER A 7 -22.31 -11.56 -22.99
CA SER A 7 -22.25 -11.75 -21.53
C SER A 7 -20.92 -12.36 -21.07
N ALA A 8 -20.37 -13.32 -21.83
CA ALA A 8 -19.08 -13.94 -21.53
C ALA A 8 -17.91 -12.94 -21.64
N ILE A 9 -17.93 -12.06 -22.64
CA ILE A 9 -16.92 -11.00 -22.81
C ILE A 9 -17.02 -9.99 -21.66
N ALA A 10 -18.23 -9.58 -21.28
CA ALA A 10 -18.43 -8.65 -20.16
C ALA A 10 -17.90 -9.20 -18.81
N LEU A 11 -18.13 -10.49 -18.53
CA LEU A 11 -17.57 -11.13 -17.32
C LEU A 11 -16.05 -11.19 -17.36
N SER A 12 -15.45 -11.47 -18.53
CA SER A 12 -13.99 -11.57 -18.66
C SER A 12 -13.28 -10.23 -18.39
N VAL A 13 -13.87 -9.11 -18.79
CA VAL A 13 -13.31 -7.76 -18.53
C VAL A 13 -13.34 -7.42 -17.04
N ILE A 14 -14.41 -7.81 -16.32
CA ILE A 14 -14.53 -7.60 -14.87
C ILE A 14 -13.54 -8.51 -14.11
N ALA A 15 -13.33 -9.74 -14.57
CA ALA A 15 -12.35 -10.65 -13.98
C ALA A 15 -10.91 -10.15 -14.17
N LEU A 16 -10.59 -9.57 -15.32
CA LEU A 16 -9.26 -8.99 -15.58
C LEU A 16 -9.03 -7.69 -14.79
N SER A 17 -10.05 -6.84 -14.61
CA SER A 17 -9.92 -5.61 -13.83
C SER A 17 -9.83 -5.88 -12.32
N ALA A 18 -10.44 -6.96 -11.82
CA ALA A 18 -10.29 -7.40 -10.43
C ALA A 18 -8.85 -7.81 -10.07
N GLY A 19 -8.06 -8.29 -11.03
CA GLY A 19 -6.64 -8.63 -10.83
C GLY A 19 -5.75 -7.42 -10.48
N GLY A 20 -6.08 -6.23 -10.99
CA GLY A 20 -5.35 -4.99 -10.70
C GLY A 20 -5.60 -4.42 -9.29
N ALA A 21 -6.72 -4.77 -8.66
CA ALA A 21 -7.09 -4.28 -7.33
C ALA A 21 -6.22 -4.88 -6.20
N PHE A 22 -5.62 -6.06 -6.41
CA PHE A 22 -4.74 -6.70 -5.43
C PHE A 22 -3.36 -6.03 -5.30
N ALA A 23 -2.97 -5.18 -6.26
CA ALA A 23 -1.68 -4.48 -6.24
C ALA A 23 -1.68 -3.21 -5.38
N GLN A 24 -2.85 -2.68 -5.00
CA GLN A 24 -3.00 -1.43 -4.23
C GLN A 24 -2.90 -1.60 -2.70
N SER A 25 -2.77 -2.83 -2.18
CA SER A 25 -2.80 -3.07 -0.73
C SER A 25 -1.42 -3.11 -0.06
N ARG A 26 -0.36 -2.62 -0.73
CA ARG A 26 0.99 -2.53 -0.16
C ARG A 26 1.50 -1.08 -0.06
N ASP A 27 0.59 -0.15 0.21
CA ASP A 27 0.87 1.29 0.27
C ASP A 27 1.54 1.75 1.59
N HIS A 28 1.95 0.82 2.46
CA HIS A 28 2.61 1.14 3.73
C HIS A 28 4.01 0.53 3.80
N ILE A 29 5.00 1.39 3.92
CA ILE A 29 6.38 1.00 4.21
C ILE A 29 6.49 0.80 5.73
N HIS A 30 6.83 -0.41 6.17
CA HIS A 30 7.07 -0.73 7.58
C HIS A 30 8.57 -0.68 7.87
N ILE A 31 8.95 0.05 8.92
CA ILE A 31 10.33 0.26 9.34
C ILE A 31 10.47 -0.20 10.78
N VAL A 32 11.25 -1.26 11.01
CA VAL A 32 11.63 -1.74 12.35
C VAL A 32 13.07 -1.33 12.65
N GLY A 33 13.29 -0.71 13.81
CA GLY A 33 14.62 -0.17 14.17
C GLY A 33 14.86 0.00 15.66
N SER A 34 16.01 0.57 16.00
CA SER A 34 16.47 0.84 17.37
C SER A 34 15.59 1.86 18.09
N SER A 35 15.23 1.59 19.36
CA SER A 35 14.43 2.50 20.20
C SER A 35 15.07 3.88 20.38
N THR A 36 16.40 3.96 20.40
CA THR A 36 17.18 5.22 20.49
C THR A 36 17.00 6.15 19.30
N VAL A 37 16.68 5.61 18.12
CA VAL A 37 16.53 6.41 16.89
C VAL A 37 15.06 6.64 16.54
N PHE A 38 14.14 5.93 17.20
CA PHE A 38 12.69 6.03 17.00
C PHE A 38 12.14 7.46 16.92
N PRO A 39 12.43 8.40 17.87
CA PRO A 39 11.84 9.74 17.80
C PRO A 39 12.30 10.52 16.56
N TYR A 40 13.50 10.26 16.05
CA TYR A 40 14.01 10.89 14.84
C TYR A 40 13.37 10.27 13.59
N THR A 41 13.25 8.95 13.53
CA THR A 41 12.61 8.25 12.40
C THR A 41 11.13 8.58 12.29
N GLN A 42 10.42 8.72 13.41
CA GLN A 42 9.02 9.17 13.47
C GLN A 42 8.87 10.57 12.87
N ALA A 43 9.73 11.53 13.25
CA ALA A 43 9.66 12.90 12.74
C ALA A 43 9.93 12.95 11.22
N VAL A 44 10.85 12.13 10.71
CA VAL A 44 11.11 12.03 9.27
C VAL A 44 9.93 11.41 8.52
N ALA A 45 9.29 10.38 9.09
CA ALA A 45 8.10 9.76 8.51
C ALA A 45 6.95 10.77 8.33
N GLU A 46 6.73 11.62 9.34
CA GLU A 46 5.72 12.68 9.29
C GLU A 46 6.10 13.78 8.27
N LYS A 47 7.36 14.20 8.22
CA LYS A 47 7.84 15.16 7.22
C LYS A 47 7.73 14.62 5.79
N PHE A 48 8.07 13.36 5.58
CA PHE A 48 7.93 12.69 4.29
C PHE A 48 6.47 12.73 3.80
N SER A 49 5.51 12.39 4.66
CA SER A 49 4.09 12.44 4.29
C SER A 49 3.63 13.86 3.96
N ASN A 50 4.03 14.84 4.76
CA ASN A 50 3.71 16.25 4.51
C ASN A 50 4.33 16.82 3.22
N GLN A 51 5.50 16.34 2.80
CA GLN A 51 6.19 16.84 1.61
C GLN A 51 5.79 16.13 0.31
N THR A 52 5.51 14.83 0.39
CA THR A 52 5.21 14.00 -0.79
C THR A 52 3.73 13.78 -1.00
N GLY A 53 2.90 13.99 0.03
CA GLY A 53 1.49 13.62 0.04
C GLY A 53 1.25 12.10 0.08
N ALA A 54 2.32 11.30 0.16
CA ALA A 54 2.25 9.85 0.31
C ALA A 54 1.94 9.47 1.77
N PRO A 55 1.34 8.30 2.02
CA PRO A 55 1.12 7.80 3.38
C PRO A 55 2.44 7.71 4.15
N ALA A 56 2.42 8.15 5.41
CA ALA A 56 3.58 8.06 6.28
C ALA A 56 3.98 6.58 6.50
N PRO A 57 5.29 6.26 6.45
CA PRO A 57 5.77 4.93 6.81
C PRO A 57 5.47 4.62 8.28
N ILE A 58 5.08 3.36 8.56
CA ILE A 58 4.82 2.87 9.92
C ILE A 58 6.17 2.53 10.54
N VAL A 59 6.56 3.27 11.58
CA VAL A 59 7.82 3.07 12.31
C VAL A 59 7.53 2.29 13.59
N GLU A 60 8.24 1.19 13.82
CA GLU A 60 8.12 0.37 15.03
C GLU A 60 9.47 0.26 15.75
N ALA A 61 9.49 0.60 17.03
CA ALA A 61 10.66 0.48 17.91
C ALA A 61 10.74 -0.93 18.51
N THR A 62 11.19 -1.91 17.74
CA THR A 62 11.45 -3.28 18.23
C THR A 62 12.92 -3.50 18.63
N GLY A 63 13.84 -2.59 18.27
CA GLY A 63 15.26 -2.70 18.62
C GLY A 63 15.56 -2.19 20.03
N ILE A 64 16.38 -2.94 20.78
CA ILE A 64 16.74 -2.73 22.20
C ILE A 64 17.82 -1.66 22.45
N GLY A 65 18.19 -0.90 21.43
CA GLY A 65 19.26 0.09 21.52
C GLY A 65 18.80 1.38 22.15
#